data_AF-A0A2E1X2T7-F1
#
_entry.id   AF-A0A2E1X2T7-F1
#
_cell.length_a   1.000
_cell.length_b   1.000
_cell.length_c   1.000
_cell.angle_alpha   90.00
_cell.angle_beta   90.00
_cell.angle_gamma   90.00
#
_symmetry.space_group_name_H-M   'P 1'
#
loop_
_entity.id
_entity.type
_entity.pdbx_description
1 polymer ?
#
loop_
_entity_poly.entity_id
_entity_poly.type
_entity_poly.pdbx_seq_one_letter_code
_entity_poly.pdbx_strand_id
1 'polypeptide(L)'
;MISSGIAIVQRNPFELTILLALVLLCSSCQGSGIRSSEASPWPSLSAEDPVVRIQTIHTIQSRLDRRNVPFLFPLLNDPDRWVRFNARSAILVLAGDHRQTAPPYDYLAAPQIRRKSVQAYRQWWNQTFLIPAS
;
A
#
# COMPACT_ATOMS: atom_id res chain seq x y z
N MET A 1 55.33 -52.79 4.76
CA MET A 1 55.93 -51.49 4.45
C MET A 1 54.98 -50.71 3.55
N ILE A 2 54.54 -49.56 4.06
CA ILE A 2 53.92 -48.39 3.41
C ILE A 2 52.60 -48.61 2.64
N SER A 3 51.54 -48.28 3.38
CA SER A 3 50.22 -47.82 2.95
C SER A 3 50.30 -46.52 2.15
N SER A 4 49.57 -46.42 1.04
CA SER A 4 49.17 -45.15 0.42
C SER A 4 47.84 -45.32 -0.30
N GLY A 5 46.75 -45.22 0.45
CA GLY A 5 45.41 -45.10 -0.11
C GLY A 5 45.21 -43.69 -0.68
N ILE A 6 45.00 -43.59 -1.98
CA ILE A 6 44.44 -42.38 -2.59
C ILE A 6 42.93 -42.44 -2.30
N ALA A 7 42.49 -41.68 -1.30
CA ALA A 7 41.08 -41.44 -1.08
C ALA A 7 40.52 -40.63 -2.26
N ILE A 8 39.93 -41.32 -3.23
CA ILE A 8 39.02 -40.69 -4.18
C ILE A 8 37.80 -40.28 -3.36
N VAL A 9 37.78 -39.02 -2.92
CA VAL A 9 36.56 -38.37 -2.43
C VAL A 9 35.54 -38.47 -3.56
N GLN A 10 34.61 -39.39 -3.41
CA GLN A 10 33.41 -39.52 -4.23
C GLN A 10 32.65 -38.20 -4.11
N ARG A 11 32.91 -37.25 -5.02
CA ARG A 11 32.10 -36.04 -5.12
C ARG A 11 30.76 -36.47 -5.71
N ASN A 12 29.78 -36.62 -4.83
CA ASN A 12 28.40 -36.91 -5.21
C ASN A 12 27.93 -35.86 -6.21
N PRO A 13 27.49 -36.23 -7.43
CA PRO A 13 26.97 -35.29 -8.43
C PRO A 13 25.67 -34.60 -7.96
N PHE A 14 25.09 -35.06 -6.85
CA PHE A 14 23.90 -34.50 -6.21
C PHE A 14 24.16 -33.20 -5.44
N GLU A 15 25.35 -33.01 -4.88
CA GLU A 15 25.68 -31.78 -4.13
C GLU A 15 25.80 -30.56 -5.06
N LEU A 16 26.38 -30.76 -6.24
CA LEU A 16 26.54 -29.69 -7.24
C LEU A 16 25.20 -29.30 -7.88
N THR A 17 24.28 -30.27 -8.02
CA THR A 17 22.94 -30.04 -8.60
C THR A 17 21.99 -29.33 -7.62
N ILE A 18 22.09 -29.60 -6.32
CA ILE A 18 21.31 -28.89 -5.29
C ILE A 18 21.76 -27.41 -5.16
N LEU A 19 23.07 -27.15 -5.21
CA LEU A 19 23.60 -25.78 -5.19
C LEU A 19 23.24 -24.98 -6.47
N LEU A 20 23.26 -25.62 -7.64
CA LEU A 20 22.81 -24.99 -8.90
C LEU A 20 21.29 -24.73 -8.94
N ALA A 21 20.49 -25.62 -8.35
CA ALA A 21 19.03 -25.43 -8.25
C ALA A 21 18.64 -24.28 -7.29
N LEU A 22 19.40 -24.06 -6.21
CA LEU A 22 19.17 -22.95 -5.27
C LEU A 22 19.55 -21.59 -5.86
N VAL A 23 20.56 -21.53 -6.73
CA VAL A 23 20.96 -20.28 -7.43
C VAL A 23 19.96 -19.90 -8.53
N LEU A 24 19.34 -20.88 -9.20
CA LEU A 24 18.36 -20.66 -10.27
C LEU A 24 16.97 -20.22 -9.77
N LEU A 25 16.67 -20.37 -8.47
CA LEU A 25 15.43 -19.85 -7.86
C LEU A 25 15.46 -18.33 -7.61
N CYS A 26 16.61 -17.67 -7.76
CA CYS A 26 16.78 -16.24 -7.48
C CYS A 26 16.80 -15.33 -8.74
N SER A 27 16.70 -15.87 -9.95
CA SER A 27 16.89 -15.07 -11.18
C SER A 27 15.60 -14.54 -11.83
N SER A 28 14.42 -14.83 -11.29
CA SER A 28 13.13 -14.38 -11.86
C SER A 28 12.53 -13.11 -11.22
N CYS A 29 13.28 -12.37 -10.39
CA CYS A 29 12.83 -11.05 -9.91
C CYS A 29 13.03 -9.90 -10.93
N GLN A 30 13.57 -10.16 -12.12
CA GLN A 30 13.72 -9.14 -13.16
C GLN A 30 12.53 -9.16 -14.13
N GLY A 31 11.33 -9.03 -13.56
CA GLY A 31 10.19 -8.51 -14.29
C GLY A 31 10.39 -7.01 -14.49
N SER A 32 11.25 -6.63 -15.44
CA SER A 32 11.33 -5.27 -15.98
C SER A 32 10.07 -4.99 -16.82
N GLY A 33 8.91 -5.06 -16.19
CA GLY A 33 7.66 -4.54 -16.71
C GLY A 33 7.62 -3.06 -16.36
N ILE A 34 8.06 -2.22 -17.28
CA ILE A 34 7.71 -0.81 -17.28
C ILE A 34 6.17 -0.72 -17.28
N ARG A 35 5.56 -0.56 -16.10
CA ARG A 35 4.18 -0.10 -15.93
C ARG A 35 4.21 1.32 -15.37
N SER A 36 4.74 2.23 -16.18
CA SER A 36 4.88 3.65 -15.84
C SER A 36 3.57 4.46 -15.99
N SER A 37 2.41 3.88 -15.62
CA SER A 37 1.15 4.66 -15.58
C SER A 37 0.26 4.50 -14.35
N GLU A 38 0.58 3.66 -13.36
CA GLU A 38 -0.35 3.41 -12.23
C GLU A 38 0.28 3.37 -10.83
N ALA A 39 1.53 3.81 -10.68
CA ALA A 39 2.07 4.03 -9.33
C ALA A 39 1.36 5.25 -8.70
N SER A 40 0.82 5.07 -7.48
CA SER A 40 0.36 6.20 -6.67
C SER A 40 1.45 7.28 -6.63
N PRO A 41 1.14 8.57 -6.87
CA PRO A 41 2.12 9.65 -6.68
C PRO A 41 2.54 9.81 -5.21
N TRP A 42 1.90 9.06 -4.31
CA TRP A 42 2.15 9.00 -2.88
C TRP A 42 2.48 7.56 -2.48
N PRO A 43 3.66 7.02 -2.88
CA PRO A 43 4.03 5.63 -2.57
C PRO A 43 4.09 5.37 -1.06
N SER A 44 4.43 6.37 -0.26
CA SER A 44 4.49 6.32 1.19
C SER A 44 3.13 6.12 1.89
N LEU A 45 2.01 6.20 1.18
CA LEU A 45 0.71 5.76 1.70
C LEU A 45 0.63 4.24 1.91
N SER A 46 1.54 3.47 1.31
CA SER A 46 1.66 2.03 1.48
C SER A 46 2.86 1.62 2.33
N ALA A 47 3.51 2.58 3.01
CA ALA A 47 4.63 2.28 3.89
C ALA A 47 4.22 1.34 5.02
N GLU A 48 5.13 0.46 5.45
CA GLU A 48 4.88 -0.50 6.54
C GLU A 48 4.61 0.22 7.87
N ASP A 49 5.43 1.23 8.18
CA ASP A 49 5.29 2.04 9.39
C ASP A 49 4.05 2.97 9.30
N PRO A 50 3.06 2.86 10.22
CA PRO A 50 1.91 3.75 10.25
C PRO A 50 2.28 5.23 10.43
N VAL A 51 3.40 5.55 11.09
CA VAL A 51 3.87 6.93 11.26
C VAL A 51 4.20 7.55 9.91
N VAL A 52 4.87 6.82 9.02
CA VAL A 52 5.20 7.29 7.66
C VAL A 52 3.93 7.51 6.83
N ARG A 53 2.93 6.62 6.96
CA ARG A 53 1.62 6.81 6.31
C ARG A 53 0.92 8.08 6.81
N ILE A 54 0.92 8.30 8.12
CA ILE A 54 0.33 9.51 8.75
C ILE A 54 1.04 10.79 8.30
N GLN A 55 2.37 10.82 8.29
CA GLN A 55 3.15 11.96 7.78
C GLN A 55 2.80 12.26 6.31
N THR A 56 2.60 11.22 5.51
CA THR A 56 2.21 11.35 4.12
C THR A 56 0.79 11.94 3.99
N ILE A 57 -0.16 11.51 4.83
CA ILE A 57 -1.51 12.10 4.91
C ILE A 57 -1.43 13.60 5.25
N HIS A 58 -0.63 13.98 6.25
CA HIS A 58 -0.46 15.40 6.60
C HIS A 58 0.17 16.22 5.48
N THR A 59 1.13 15.64 4.75
CA THR A 59 1.74 16.28 3.58
C THR A 59 0.72 16.46 2.44
N ILE A 60 -0.16 15.50 2.21
CA ILE A 60 -1.27 15.63 1.25
C ILE A 60 -2.21 16.77 1.67
N GLN A 61 -2.60 16.80 2.95
CA GLN A 61 -3.49 17.81 3.50
C GLN A 61 -2.89 19.22 3.39
N SER A 62 -1.61 19.41 3.69
CA SER A 62 -0.95 20.72 3.67
C SER A 62 -0.84 21.32 2.28
N ARG A 63 -0.88 20.50 1.21
CA ARG A 63 -0.92 20.98 -0.17
C ARG A 63 -2.25 21.62 -0.57
N LEU A 64 -3.32 21.41 0.20
CA LEU A 64 -4.67 21.93 -0.05
C LEU A 64 -5.25 21.60 -1.45
N ASP A 65 -4.64 20.67 -2.17
CA ASP A 65 -5.05 20.26 -3.50
C ASP A 65 -6.00 19.06 -3.42
N ARG A 66 -7.28 19.36 -3.63
CA ARG A 66 -8.40 18.41 -3.61
C ARG A 66 -8.24 17.24 -4.58
N ARG A 67 -7.43 17.38 -5.63
CA ARG A 67 -7.13 16.28 -6.58
C ARG A 67 -6.42 15.11 -5.90
N ASN A 68 -5.83 15.32 -4.73
CA ASN A 68 -5.17 14.25 -3.97
C ASN A 68 -6.12 13.45 -3.08
N VAL A 69 -7.34 13.92 -2.83
CA VAL A 69 -8.28 13.26 -1.91
C VAL A 69 -8.62 11.82 -2.31
N PRO A 70 -8.79 11.48 -3.61
CA PRO A 70 -9.03 10.10 -4.02
C PRO A 70 -8.00 9.07 -3.54
N PHE A 71 -6.75 9.50 -3.29
CA PHE A 71 -5.69 8.62 -2.75
C PHE A 71 -5.85 8.32 -1.26
N LEU A 72 -6.62 9.12 -0.53
CA LEU A 72 -6.86 8.94 0.91
C LEU A 72 -7.98 7.93 1.22
N PHE A 73 -8.89 7.66 0.28
CA PHE A 73 -10.04 6.77 0.54
C PHE A 73 -9.66 5.35 0.96
N PRO A 74 -8.67 4.66 0.36
CA PRO A 74 -8.26 3.34 0.82
C PRO A 74 -7.84 3.30 2.29
N LEU A 75 -7.27 4.40 2.80
CA LEU A 75 -6.78 4.52 4.17
C LEU A 75 -7.90 4.60 5.22
N LEU A 76 -9.16 4.81 4.80
CA LEU A 76 -10.31 4.60 5.69
C LEU A 76 -10.49 3.13 6.08
N ASN A 77 -9.79 2.20 5.42
CA ASN A 77 -9.74 0.81 5.82
C ASN A 77 -8.34 0.33 6.24
N ASP A 78 -7.42 1.26 6.53
CA ASP A 78 -6.07 0.94 7.01
C ASP A 78 -6.13 0.07 8.28
N PRO A 79 -5.21 -0.90 8.48
CA PRO A 79 -5.16 -1.69 9.72
C PRO A 79 -4.92 -0.83 10.97
N ASP A 80 -4.13 0.24 10.87
CA ASP A 80 -3.83 1.12 11.99
C ASP A 80 -4.96 2.15 12.21
N ARG A 81 -5.38 2.31 13.47
CA ARG A 81 -6.52 3.20 13.80
C ARG A 81 -6.18 4.68 13.63
N TRP A 82 -4.93 5.08 13.83
CA TRP A 82 -4.51 6.47 13.73
C TRP A 82 -4.37 6.89 12.27
N VAL A 83 -3.93 5.99 11.38
CA VAL A 83 -3.97 6.22 9.94
C VAL A 83 -5.41 6.46 9.48
N ARG A 84 -6.37 5.62 9.94
CA ARG A 84 -7.80 5.78 9.63
C ARG A 84 -8.37 7.12 10.10
N PHE A 85 -8.05 7.53 11.33
CA PHE A 85 -8.48 8.81 11.88
C PHE A 85 -7.93 9.99 11.07
N ASN A 86 -6.62 9.98 10.79
CA ASN A 86 -5.97 11.06 10.04
C ASN A 86 -6.45 11.14 8.59
N ALA A 87 -6.65 10.00 7.93
CA ALA A 87 -7.19 9.96 6.57
C ALA A 87 -8.58 10.62 6.51
N ARG A 88 -9.47 10.25 7.42
CA ARG A 88 -10.80 10.87 7.54
C ARG A 88 -10.70 12.37 7.81
N SER A 89 -9.85 12.78 8.75
CA SER A 89 -9.64 14.19 9.09
C SER A 89 -9.20 15.00 7.87
N ALA A 90 -8.17 14.52 7.15
CA ALA A 90 -7.68 15.16 5.94
C ALA A 90 -8.74 15.27 4.83
N ILE A 91 -9.54 14.22 4.62
CA ILE A 91 -10.66 14.24 3.67
C ILE A 91 -11.67 15.35 4.04
N LEU A 92 -12.06 15.44 5.32
CA LEU A 92 -13.03 16.46 5.78
C LEU A 92 -12.47 17.88 5.74
N VAL A 93 -11.18 18.07 6.03
CA VAL A 93 -10.52 19.36 5.89
C VAL A 93 -10.52 19.80 4.43
N LEU A 94 -10.15 18.92 3.51
CA LEU A 94 -10.08 19.23 2.08
C LEU A 94 -11.47 19.41 1.45
N ALA A 95 -12.53 18.83 2.04
CA ALA A 95 -13.91 19.05 1.64
C ALA A 95 -14.43 20.47 1.95
N GLY A 96 -13.82 21.19 2.89
CA GLY A 96 -14.31 22.50 3.33
C GLY A 96 -15.73 22.41 3.88
N ASP A 97 -16.61 23.32 3.47
CA ASP A 97 -17.99 23.39 3.97
C ASP A 97 -18.82 22.14 3.67
N HIS A 98 -18.51 21.42 2.59
CA HIS A 98 -19.18 20.17 2.24
C HIS A 98 -18.96 19.06 3.27
N ARG A 99 -17.99 19.18 4.18
CA ARG A 99 -17.76 18.19 5.26
C ARG A 99 -18.99 17.90 6.10
N GLN A 100 -19.95 18.83 6.15
CA GLN A 100 -21.21 18.69 6.88
C GLN A 100 -22.14 17.62 6.29
N THR A 101 -21.99 17.31 5.01
CA THR A 101 -22.77 16.28 4.30
C THR A 101 -22.00 14.98 4.11
N ALA A 102 -20.80 14.87 4.68
CA ALA A 102 -19.96 13.68 4.54
C ALA A 102 -20.66 12.45 5.16
N PRO A 103 -20.48 11.25 4.58
CA PRO A 103 -21.05 10.02 5.13
C PRO A 103 -20.59 9.79 6.57
N PRO A 104 -21.43 9.17 7.42
CA PRO A 104 -21.01 8.79 8.76
C PRO A 104 -19.84 7.79 8.67
N TYR A 105 -18.88 7.94 9.58
CA TYR A 105 -17.73 7.05 9.64
C TYR A 105 -17.20 6.96 11.06
N ASP A 106 -17.14 5.72 11.54
CA ASP A 106 -16.47 5.34 12.77
C ASP A 106 -15.16 4.63 12.43
N TYR A 107 -14.04 5.26 12.82
CA TYR A 107 -12.71 4.72 12.57
C TYR A 107 -12.38 3.52 13.48
N LEU A 108 -13.17 3.24 14.52
CA LEU A 108 -13.02 2.07 15.39
C LEU A 108 -13.92 0.90 14.98
N ALA A 109 -14.87 1.11 14.06
CA ALA A 109 -15.77 0.07 13.58
C ALA A 109 -15.01 -1.12 12.96
N ALA A 110 -15.64 -2.30 12.93
CA ALA A 110 -15.06 -3.51 12.34
C ALA A 110 -14.68 -3.32 10.84
N PRO A 111 -13.65 -4.03 10.31
CA PRO A 111 -13.18 -3.86 8.93
C PRO A 111 -14.27 -4.00 7.85
N GLN A 112 -15.28 -4.84 8.08
CA GLN A 112 -16.41 -5.05 7.17
C GLN A 112 -17.26 -3.77 7.03
N ILE A 113 -17.44 -3.03 8.12
CA ILE A 113 -18.18 -1.76 8.13
C ILE A 113 -17.36 -0.68 7.43
N ARG A 114 -16.07 -0.57 7.75
CA ARG A 114 -15.17 0.45 7.17
C ARG A 114 -15.01 0.32 5.66
N ARG A 115 -14.99 -0.91 5.12
CA ARG A 115 -14.97 -1.17 3.67
C ARG A 115 -16.16 -0.53 2.94
N LYS A 116 -17.36 -0.56 3.54
CA LYS A 116 -18.55 0.11 2.97
C LYS A 116 -18.38 1.63 2.98
N SER A 117 -17.76 2.18 4.03
CA SER A 117 -17.50 3.63 4.11
C SER A 117 -16.53 4.13 3.05
N VAL A 118 -15.54 3.34 2.62
CA VAL A 118 -14.65 3.71 1.50
C VAL A 118 -15.47 4.03 0.23
N GLN A 119 -16.45 3.18 -0.08
CA GLN A 119 -17.32 3.38 -1.25
C GLN A 119 -18.25 4.58 -1.05
N ALA A 120 -18.85 4.71 0.13
CA ALA A 120 -19.73 5.85 0.44
C ALA A 120 -18.99 7.20 0.30
N TYR A 121 -17.76 7.30 0.82
CA TYR A 121 -16.95 8.51 0.69
C TYR A 121 -16.55 8.80 -0.75
N ARG A 122 -16.21 7.78 -1.55
CA ARG A 122 -15.95 7.96 -2.99
C ARG A 122 -17.18 8.50 -3.72
N GLN A 123 -18.35 7.93 -3.48
CA GLN A 123 -19.60 8.35 -4.10
C GLN A 123 -19.96 9.79 -3.73
N TRP A 124 -19.96 10.09 -2.44
CA TRP A 124 -20.22 11.44 -1.93
C TRP A 124 -19.23 12.46 -2.52
N TRP A 125 -17.94 12.14 -2.56
CA TRP A 125 -16.94 13.05 -3.14
C TRP A 125 -17.18 13.31 -4.62
N ASN A 126 -17.48 12.26 -5.40
CA ASN A 126 -17.77 12.39 -6.82
C ASN A 126 -19.02 13.23 -7.08
N GLN A 127 -20.08 13.02 -6.30
CA GLN A 127 -21.31 13.81 -6.39
C GLN A 127 -21.10 15.27 -6.00
N THR A 128 -20.19 15.53 -5.05
CA THR A 128 -19.94 16.89 -4.54
C THR A 128 -19.03 17.69 -5.48
N PHE A 129 -18.03 17.04 -6.09
CA PHE A 129 -16.93 17.76 -6.75
C PHE A 129 -16.69 17.39 -8.22
N LEU A 130 -17.21 16.26 -8.70
CA LEU A 130 -16.94 15.78 -10.07
C LEU A 130 -18.16 15.84 -10.98
N ILE A 131 -19.37 15.73 -10.43
CA ILE A 131 -20.62 15.91 -11.18
C ILE A 131 -21.12 17.34 -10.89
N PRO A 132 -21.07 18.28 -11.85
CA PRO A 132 -21.62 19.61 -11.62
C PRO A 132 -23.14 19.51 -11.38
N ALA A 133 -23.64 20.28 -10.41
CA ALA A 133 -25.08 20.43 -10.22
C ALA A 133 -25.69 21.00 -11.51
N SER A 134 -26.67 20.28 -12.06
CA SER A 134 -27.49 20.71 -13.20
C SER A 134 -28.33 21.92 -12.86
#